data_AF-A0A0E9LRX0-F1
#
_entry.id   AF-A0A0E9LRX0-F1
#
_cell.length_a   1.000
_cell.length_b   1.000
_cell.length_c   1.000
_cell.angle_alpha   90.00
_cell.angle_beta   90.00
_cell.angle_gamma   90.00
#
_symmetry.space_group_name_H-M   'P 1'
#
loop_
_entity.id
_entity.type
_entity.pdbx_description
1 polymer ?
#
loop_
_entity_poly.entity_id
_entity_poly.type
_entity_poly.pdbx_seq_one_letter_code
_entity_poly.pdbx_strand_id
1 'polypeptide(L)'
;MVGGFGFIVAWLDPYSIAGRSFSYLLEPIVTGINNILATWMQSTGNYTLHHVKLYHAAWLPTSIVFGLFLFIALLSWNRGRFYCNVICPVGTFLGLGAKAALLKVNFNTANCTKCGKCAAVCKSECISIKNQAVDVSRCVTCFNCLDVCPDAALNFGFIKPKAKIKPTEVKPVSSQVHKTDNDRRKLLITGAALMAGSRIYALKKNKLSATQQNLTLNDRDYYPAPPGAGSVSRFNNICTACSVCVSACPTHVLQPAITQYGLSGFMQPFMDYETNYCNFDCHKCAEACPTGAILPLPIEEKQLTQLGVAVFLKENCIVHTDGTDCGACSEHCPTKAVDMVPYKNGLLIPEVDQSICIGCGACEYPCPVLPPYRAIYVNGHGQHQLAEKPKQEKNEGVSFEEDFPF
;
A
#
# COMPACT_ATOMS: atom_id res chain seq x y z
N MET A 1 14.22 -4.18 -15.56
CA MET A 1 13.00 -4.17 -16.41
C MET A 1 12.10 -3.06 -15.91
N VAL A 2 12.04 -1.96 -16.65
CA VAL A 2 11.25 -0.76 -16.32
C VAL A 2 9.77 -1.12 -16.39
N GLY A 3 9.05 -0.98 -15.27
CA GLY A 3 7.58 -0.96 -15.20
C GLY A 3 6.86 -1.88 -16.19
N GLY A 4 7.03 -3.20 -16.03
CA GLY A 4 6.30 -4.17 -16.84
C GLY A 4 4.79 -4.00 -16.69
N PHE A 5 4.03 -4.63 -17.60
CA PHE A 5 2.57 -4.71 -17.62
C PHE A 5 1.93 -4.95 -16.21
N GLY A 6 2.66 -5.59 -15.30
CA GLY A 6 2.29 -5.78 -13.89
C GLY A 6 2.06 -4.49 -13.07
N PHE A 7 2.77 -3.39 -13.31
CA PHE A 7 2.58 -2.14 -12.55
C PHE A 7 1.19 -1.53 -12.79
N ILE A 8 0.78 -1.44 -14.07
CA ILE A 8 -0.53 -0.90 -14.46
C ILE A 8 -1.64 -1.85 -14.00
N VAL A 9 -1.43 -3.16 -14.16
CA VAL A 9 -2.39 -4.19 -13.72
C VAL A 9 -2.59 -4.14 -12.21
N ALA A 10 -1.52 -4.03 -11.42
CA ALA A 10 -1.61 -3.90 -9.96
C ALA A 10 -2.37 -2.65 -9.52
N TRP A 11 -2.23 -1.55 -10.28
CA TRP A 11 -2.94 -0.31 -9.97
C TRP A 11 -4.43 -0.33 -10.33
N LEU A 12 -4.81 -1.04 -11.40
CA LEU A 12 -6.19 -1.20 -11.88
C LEU A 12 -6.87 -2.46 -11.34
N ASP A 13 -6.21 -3.21 -10.47
CA ASP A 13 -6.78 -4.38 -9.84
C ASP A 13 -7.81 -3.96 -8.77
N PRO A 14 -9.07 -4.47 -8.84
CA PRO A 14 -10.12 -4.09 -7.91
C PRO A 14 -9.78 -4.45 -6.46
N TYR A 15 -9.02 -5.52 -6.21
CA TYR A 15 -8.64 -5.91 -4.85
C TYR A 15 -7.63 -4.93 -4.26
N SER A 16 -6.61 -4.56 -5.03
CA SER A 16 -5.59 -3.58 -4.63
C SER A 16 -6.18 -2.17 -4.49
N ILE A 17 -7.18 -1.80 -5.30
CA ILE A 17 -7.95 -0.56 -5.12
C ILE A 17 -8.76 -0.60 -3.83
N ALA A 18 -9.52 -1.68 -3.59
CA ALA A 18 -10.32 -1.82 -2.39
C ALA A 18 -9.45 -1.75 -1.13
N GLY A 19 -8.32 -2.46 -1.09
CA GLY A 19 -7.37 -2.41 0.03
C GLY A 19 -6.87 -0.99 0.33
N ARG A 20 -6.50 -0.23 -0.71
CA ARG A 20 -6.09 1.17 -0.57
C ARG A 20 -7.24 2.07 -0.11
N SER A 21 -8.44 1.91 -0.66
CA SER A 21 -9.62 2.68 -0.24
C SER A 21 -9.97 2.42 1.22
N PHE A 22 -9.92 1.18 1.68
CA PHE A 22 -10.16 0.87 3.09
C PHE A 22 -9.08 1.45 4.01
N SER A 23 -7.80 1.28 3.65
CA SER A 23 -6.68 1.74 4.48
C SER A 23 -6.57 3.27 4.55
N TYR A 24 -6.78 3.97 3.44
CA TYR A 24 -6.54 5.42 3.39
C TYR A 24 -7.80 6.29 3.54
N LEU A 25 -8.99 5.77 3.23
CA LEU A 25 -10.23 6.54 3.33
C LEU A 25 -11.10 6.08 4.50
N LEU A 26 -11.33 4.78 4.65
CA LEU A 26 -12.28 4.29 5.66
C LEU A 26 -11.68 4.21 7.06
N GLU A 27 -10.48 3.64 7.21
CA GLU A 27 -9.80 3.48 8.49
C GLU A 27 -9.66 4.79 9.30
N PRO A 28 -9.16 5.92 8.75
CA PRO A 28 -9.07 7.15 9.53
C PRO A 28 -10.44 7.70 9.96
N ILE A 29 -11.50 7.46 9.18
CA ILE A 29 -12.87 7.80 9.56
C ILE A 29 -13.32 6.94 10.74
N VAL A 30 -13.09 5.63 10.69
CA VAL A 30 -13.45 4.69 11.76
C VAL A 30 -12.68 5.01 13.04
N THR A 31 -11.38 5.25 12.94
CA THR A 31 -10.53 5.63 14.08
C THR A 31 -10.94 6.99 14.67
N GLY A 32 -11.32 7.94 13.81
CA GLY A 32 -11.87 9.23 14.23
C GLY A 32 -13.16 9.06 15.02
N ILE A 33 -14.11 8.26 14.52
CA ILE A 33 -15.35 7.93 15.22
C ILE A 33 -15.06 7.23 16.55
N ASN A 34 -14.17 6.23 16.56
CA ASN A 34 -13.75 5.54 17.79
C ASN A 34 -13.20 6.52 18.83
N ASN A 35 -12.34 7.45 18.42
CA ASN A 35 -11.75 8.41 19.34
C ASN A 35 -12.77 9.40 19.89
N ILE A 36 -13.72 9.86 19.06
CA ILE A 36 -14.82 10.73 19.51
C ILE A 36 -15.68 9.98 20.55
N LEU A 37 -16.04 8.72 20.26
CA LEU A 37 -16.79 7.87 21.19
C LEU A 37 -15.99 7.58 22.46
N ALA A 38 -14.68 7.35 22.37
CA ALA A 38 -13.80 7.15 23.52
C ALA A 38 -13.79 8.38 24.44
N THR A 39 -13.67 9.59 23.89
CA THR A 39 -13.77 10.83 24.68
C THR A 39 -15.12 10.92 25.40
N TRP A 40 -16.21 10.61 24.69
CA TRP A 40 -17.55 10.68 25.27
C TRP A 40 -17.73 9.64 26.39
N MET A 41 -17.34 8.38 26.16
CA MET A 41 -17.47 7.32 27.16
C MET A 41 -16.58 7.56 28.40
N GLN A 42 -15.35 8.04 28.21
CA GLN A 42 -14.46 8.39 29.31
C GLN A 42 -15.04 9.53 30.17
N SER A 43 -15.76 10.48 29.56
CA SER A 43 -16.43 11.54 30.33
C SER A 43 -17.58 11.01 31.21
N THR A 44 -18.16 9.85 30.85
CA THR A 44 -19.17 9.14 31.66
C THR A 44 -18.57 8.14 32.66
N GLY A 45 -17.24 8.09 32.82
CA GLY A 45 -16.52 7.17 33.72
C GLY A 45 -16.36 5.75 33.16
N ASN A 46 -16.60 5.54 31.86
CA ASN A 46 -16.46 4.24 31.21
C ASN A 46 -15.21 4.20 30.31
N TYR A 47 -14.28 3.30 30.64
CA TYR A 47 -12.98 3.14 29.97
C TYR A 47 -12.93 1.95 28.99
N THR A 48 -14.08 1.39 28.60
CA THR A 48 -14.11 0.28 27.63
C THR A 48 -13.54 0.68 26.26
N LEU A 49 -13.68 1.96 25.87
CA LEU A 49 -13.08 2.50 24.65
C LEU A 49 -11.81 3.31 24.97
N HIS A 50 -10.73 2.96 24.28
CA HIS A 50 -9.45 3.65 24.38
C HIS A 50 -9.18 4.48 23.13
N HIS A 51 -8.40 5.55 23.33
CA HIS A 51 -7.91 6.36 22.23
C HIS A 51 -6.89 5.58 21.40
N VAL A 52 -7.14 5.52 20.10
CA VAL A 52 -6.22 4.97 19.12
C VAL A 52 -5.53 6.14 18.44
N LYS A 53 -4.20 6.07 18.29
CA LYS A 53 -3.45 7.14 17.60
C LYS A 53 -3.96 7.25 16.16
N LEU A 54 -4.44 8.44 15.78
CA LEU A 54 -4.93 8.68 14.44
C LEU A 54 -3.74 8.91 13.51
N TYR A 55 -3.38 7.87 12.76
CA TYR A 55 -2.33 7.97 11.77
C TYR A 55 -2.92 8.42 10.44
N HIS A 56 -2.32 9.45 9.84
CA HIS A 56 -2.72 9.97 8.54
C HIS A 56 -1.59 9.66 7.58
N ALA A 57 -1.84 8.79 6.61
CA ALA A 57 -0.91 8.62 5.51
C ALA A 57 -0.70 9.97 4.78
N ALA A 58 0.46 10.12 4.14
CA ALA A 58 0.80 11.33 3.40
C ALA A 58 -0.36 11.80 2.50
N TRP A 59 -0.56 13.11 2.44
CA TRP A 59 -1.68 13.74 1.72
C TRP A 59 -1.76 13.30 0.25
N LEU A 60 -0.60 13.05 -0.38
CA LEU A 60 -0.50 12.68 -1.79
C LEU A 60 -1.10 11.29 -2.08
N PRO A 61 -0.65 10.17 -1.44
CA PRO A 61 -1.31 8.87 -1.54
C PRO A 61 -2.82 8.92 -1.31
N THR A 62 -3.26 9.60 -0.24
CA THR A 62 -4.67 9.71 0.10
C THR A 62 -5.47 10.44 -0.97
N SER A 63 -4.94 11.54 -1.52
CA SER A 63 -5.57 12.30 -2.61
C SER A 63 -5.71 11.49 -3.90
N ILE A 64 -4.68 10.70 -4.24
CA ILE A 64 -4.71 9.84 -5.43
C ILE A 64 -5.76 8.74 -5.27
N VAL A 65 -5.81 8.09 -4.11
CA VAL A 65 -6.79 7.04 -3.82
C VAL A 65 -8.21 7.60 -3.80
N PHE A 66 -8.41 8.77 -3.22
CA PHE A 66 -9.70 9.47 -3.25
C PHE A 66 -10.14 9.81 -4.69
N GLY A 67 -9.22 10.35 -5.50
CA GLY A 67 -9.49 10.63 -6.91
C GLY A 67 -9.86 9.38 -7.71
N LEU A 68 -9.15 8.26 -7.49
CA LEU A 68 -9.46 6.98 -8.13
C LEU A 68 -10.82 6.43 -7.68
N PHE A 69 -11.13 6.52 -6.38
CA PHE A 69 -12.42 6.12 -5.84
C PHE A 69 -13.58 6.92 -6.45
N LEU A 70 -13.46 8.26 -6.51
CA LEU A 70 -14.44 9.13 -7.16
C LEU A 70 -14.59 8.82 -8.66
N PHE A 71 -13.47 8.58 -9.36
CA PHE A 71 -13.49 8.22 -10.77
C PHE A 71 -14.30 6.92 -11.00
N ILE A 72 -14.08 5.90 -10.18
CA ILE A 72 -14.83 4.64 -10.26
C ILE A 72 -16.30 4.85 -9.90
N ALA A 73 -16.60 5.63 -8.86
CA ALA A 73 -17.97 5.94 -8.44
C ALA A 73 -18.75 6.65 -9.54
N LEU A 74 -18.16 7.65 -10.21
CA LEU A 74 -18.76 8.37 -11.34
C LEU A 74 -19.03 7.46 -12.54
N LEU A 75 -18.09 6.57 -12.88
CA LEU A 75 -18.29 5.60 -13.95
C LEU A 75 -19.40 4.59 -13.61
N SER A 76 -19.45 4.14 -12.36
CA SER A 76 -20.46 3.20 -11.88
C SER A 76 -21.85 3.83 -11.83
N TRP A 77 -21.96 5.12 -11.50
CA TRP A 77 -23.22 5.87 -11.49
C TRP A 77 -23.94 5.84 -12.85
N ASN A 78 -23.20 6.03 -13.95
CA ASN A 78 -23.80 6.11 -15.29
C ASN A 78 -24.05 4.76 -15.96
N ARG A 79 -23.15 3.78 -15.76
CA ARG A 79 -23.11 2.54 -16.55
C ARG A 79 -22.99 1.27 -15.70
N GLY A 80 -23.26 1.35 -14.39
CA GLY A 80 -23.28 0.23 -13.46
C GLY A 80 -21.92 -0.46 -13.28
N ARG A 81 -21.59 -1.41 -14.17
CA ARG A 81 -20.40 -2.29 -14.11
C ARG A 81 -19.34 -1.96 -15.17
N PHE A 82 -19.33 -0.73 -15.69
CA PHE A 82 -18.41 -0.31 -16.76
C PHE A 82 -16.93 -0.52 -16.39
N TYR A 83 -16.53 -0.15 -15.17
CA TYR A 83 -15.16 -0.34 -14.70
C TYR A 83 -14.73 -1.82 -14.80
N CYS A 84 -15.55 -2.73 -14.25
CA CYS A 84 -15.26 -4.15 -14.25
C CYS A 84 -15.24 -4.76 -15.66
N ASN A 85 -16.09 -4.28 -16.57
CA ASN A 85 -16.21 -4.88 -17.91
C ASN A 85 -15.19 -4.35 -18.93
N VAL A 86 -14.65 -3.15 -18.73
CA VAL A 86 -13.84 -2.45 -19.75
C VAL A 86 -12.45 -2.07 -19.26
N ILE A 87 -12.32 -1.61 -18.01
CA ILE A 87 -11.08 -1.05 -17.48
C ILE A 87 -10.32 -2.09 -16.66
N CYS A 88 -11.04 -2.90 -15.90
CA CYS A 88 -10.47 -3.87 -14.99
C CYS A 88 -9.84 -5.07 -15.76
N PRO A 89 -8.55 -5.36 -15.54
CA PRO A 89 -7.89 -6.50 -16.18
C PRO A 89 -8.49 -7.84 -15.71
N VAL A 90 -8.87 -7.94 -14.43
CA VAL A 90 -9.50 -9.14 -13.85
C VAL A 90 -10.84 -9.42 -14.50
N GLY A 91 -11.67 -8.40 -14.74
CA GLY A 91 -12.97 -8.59 -15.40
C GLY A 91 -12.85 -9.04 -16.85
N THR A 92 -11.84 -8.55 -17.58
CA THR A 92 -11.53 -9.04 -18.93
C THR A 92 -11.15 -10.53 -18.92
N PHE A 93 -10.32 -10.94 -17.96
CA PHE A 93 -9.91 -12.34 -17.80
C PHE A 93 -11.10 -13.25 -17.42
N LEU A 94 -11.92 -12.83 -16.45
CA LEU A 94 -13.13 -13.55 -16.05
C LEU A 94 -14.15 -13.65 -17.20
N GLY A 95 -14.25 -12.62 -18.05
CA GLY A 95 -15.11 -12.64 -19.24
C GLY A 95 -14.72 -13.68 -20.29
N LEU A 96 -13.43 -14.04 -20.38
CA LEU A 96 -12.98 -15.15 -21.21
C LEU A 96 -13.42 -16.50 -20.63
N GLY A 97 -13.29 -16.69 -19.31
CA GLY A 97 -13.78 -17.88 -18.61
C GLY A 97 -15.30 -18.05 -18.70
N ALA A 98 -16.05 -16.95 -18.59
CA ALA A 98 -17.52 -16.95 -18.70
C ALA A 98 -18.01 -17.50 -20.05
N LYS A 99 -17.25 -17.35 -21.13
CA LYS A 99 -17.59 -17.95 -22.44
C LYS A 99 -17.62 -19.48 -22.38
N ALA A 100 -16.82 -20.11 -21.54
CA ALA A 100 -16.76 -21.56 -21.36
C ALA A 100 -17.82 -22.11 -20.38
N ALA A 101 -18.59 -21.26 -19.69
CA ALA A 101 -19.60 -21.70 -18.73
C ALA A 101 -20.67 -22.59 -19.40
N LEU A 102 -21.09 -23.69 -18.74
CA LEU A 102 -22.10 -24.61 -19.28
C LEU A 102 -23.53 -24.07 -19.13
N LEU A 103 -23.79 -23.35 -18.03
CA LEU A 103 -25.08 -22.76 -17.69
C LEU A 103 -25.07 -21.27 -17.98
N LYS A 104 -26.01 -20.82 -18.83
CA LYS A 104 -26.06 -19.42 -19.26
C LYS A 104 -27.50 -18.91 -19.31
N VAL A 105 -27.63 -17.59 -19.24
CA VAL A 105 -28.90 -16.91 -19.51
C VAL A 105 -29.13 -16.87 -21.02
N ASN A 106 -30.25 -17.41 -21.47
CA ASN A 106 -30.62 -17.52 -22.87
C ASN A 106 -32.02 -16.93 -23.12
N PHE A 107 -32.22 -16.41 -24.33
CA PHE A 107 -33.54 -15.97 -24.80
C PHE A 107 -34.34 -17.14 -25.39
N ASN A 108 -35.60 -17.24 -24.99
CA ASN A 108 -36.63 -17.93 -25.74
C ASN A 108 -37.26 -16.96 -26.74
N THR A 109 -36.89 -17.09 -28.02
CA THR A 109 -37.34 -16.19 -29.08
C THR A 109 -38.84 -16.24 -29.33
N ALA A 110 -39.51 -17.33 -28.95
CA ALA A 110 -40.96 -17.50 -29.14
C ALA A 110 -41.79 -16.61 -28.20
N ASN A 111 -41.30 -16.38 -26.98
CA ASN A 111 -42.07 -15.68 -25.93
C ASN A 111 -41.72 -14.19 -25.83
N CYS A 112 -40.65 -13.72 -26.50
CA CYS A 112 -40.13 -12.37 -26.30
C CYS A 112 -40.88 -11.31 -27.12
N THR A 113 -41.62 -10.43 -26.44
CA THR A 113 -42.33 -9.28 -27.05
C THR A 113 -41.44 -8.07 -27.37
N LYS A 114 -40.13 -8.15 -27.12
CA LYS A 114 -39.15 -7.07 -27.30
C LYS A 114 -39.46 -5.78 -26.49
N CYS A 115 -40.09 -5.91 -25.32
CA CYS A 115 -40.44 -4.80 -24.44
C CYS A 115 -39.25 -4.00 -23.86
N GLY A 116 -38.02 -4.53 -23.92
CA GLY A 116 -36.80 -3.82 -23.53
C GLY A 116 -36.52 -3.72 -22.02
N LYS A 117 -37.45 -4.14 -21.15
CA LYS A 117 -37.30 -4.03 -19.68
C LYS A 117 -36.06 -4.76 -19.15
N CYS A 118 -35.74 -5.93 -19.69
CA CYS A 118 -34.55 -6.70 -19.30
C CYS A 118 -33.24 -5.97 -19.62
N ALA A 119 -33.18 -5.24 -20.75
CA ALA A 119 -32.00 -4.45 -21.12
C ALA A 119 -31.84 -3.21 -20.23
N ALA A 120 -32.95 -2.58 -19.83
CA ALA A 120 -32.91 -1.41 -18.94
C ALA A 120 -32.35 -1.73 -17.54
N VAL A 121 -32.65 -2.91 -16.99
CA VAL A 121 -32.17 -3.33 -15.67
C VAL A 121 -30.76 -3.96 -15.72
N CYS A 122 -30.25 -4.24 -16.93
CA CYS A 122 -28.97 -4.91 -17.12
C CYS A 122 -27.79 -3.98 -16.82
N LYS A 123 -27.27 -4.02 -15.58
CA LYS A 123 -26.10 -3.25 -15.13
C LYS A 123 -24.80 -3.53 -15.91
N SER A 124 -24.73 -4.64 -16.65
CA SER A 124 -23.59 -5.00 -17.51
C SER A 124 -23.76 -4.59 -18.98
N GLU A 125 -24.91 -4.04 -19.37
CA GLU A 125 -25.25 -3.73 -20.76
C GLU A 125 -24.98 -4.90 -21.74
N CYS A 126 -25.24 -6.13 -21.29
CA CYS A 126 -24.95 -7.34 -22.06
C CYS A 126 -26.14 -7.87 -22.87
N ILE A 127 -27.31 -7.23 -22.80
CA ILE A 127 -28.53 -7.69 -23.48
C ILE A 127 -28.78 -6.86 -24.74
N SER A 128 -28.87 -7.53 -25.89
CA SER A 128 -29.29 -6.92 -27.16
C SER A 128 -30.71 -7.34 -27.52
N ILE A 129 -31.65 -6.38 -27.46
CA ILE A 129 -33.07 -6.61 -27.80
C ILE A 129 -33.25 -6.86 -29.31
N LYS A 130 -32.46 -6.19 -30.15
CA LYS A 130 -32.52 -6.35 -31.62
C LYS A 130 -32.20 -7.78 -32.06
N ASN A 131 -31.19 -8.38 -31.44
CA ASN A 131 -30.70 -9.71 -31.80
C ASN A 131 -31.24 -10.82 -30.88
N GLN A 132 -32.04 -10.47 -29.85
CA GLN A 132 -32.50 -11.39 -28.80
C GLN A 132 -31.34 -12.24 -28.26
N ALA A 133 -30.22 -11.59 -27.96
CA ALA A 133 -28.96 -12.23 -27.59
C ALA A 133 -28.41 -11.61 -26.31
N VAL A 134 -27.80 -12.46 -25.48
CA VAL A 134 -27.05 -12.07 -24.29
C VAL A 134 -25.57 -12.26 -24.58
N ASP A 135 -24.78 -11.20 -24.42
CA ASP A 135 -23.33 -11.25 -24.45
C ASP A 135 -22.82 -11.87 -23.14
N VAL A 136 -22.52 -13.16 -23.22
CA VAL A 136 -22.03 -13.96 -22.09
C VAL A 136 -20.73 -13.39 -21.51
N SER A 137 -19.87 -12.78 -22.32
CA SER A 137 -18.56 -12.31 -21.86
C SER A 137 -18.65 -11.19 -20.83
N ARG A 138 -19.76 -10.44 -20.84
CA ARG A 138 -20.06 -9.36 -19.89
C ARG A 138 -21.16 -9.74 -18.89
N CYS A 139 -21.82 -10.87 -19.11
CA CYS A 139 -22.88 -11.35 -18.24
C CYS A 139 -22.29 -11.94 -16.96
N VAL A 140 -22.63 -11.32 -15.83
CA VAL A 140 -22.26 -11.75 -14.49
C VAL A 140 -23.33 -12.62 -13.82
N THR A 141 -24.36 -13.02 -14.59
CA THR A 141 -25.41 -13.93 -14.12
C THR A 141 -26.08 -13.46 -12.82
N CYS A 142 -26.42 -12.16 -12.74
CA CYS A 142 -27.09 -11.57 -11.57
C CYS A 142 -28.60 -11.83 -11.47
N PHE A 143 -29.19 -12.47 -12.50
CA PHE A 143 -30.60 -12.83 -12.60
C PHE A 143 -31.66 -11.72 -12.60
N ASN A 144 -31.29 -10.45 -12.37
CA ASN A 144 -32.23 -9.31 -12.44
C ASN A 144 -33.10 -9.26 -13.72
N CYS A 145 -32.59 -9.77 -14.84
CA CYS A 145 -33.32 -9.78 -16.11
C CYS A 145 -34.43 -10.84 -16.17
N LEU A 146 -34.31 -11.94 -15.41
CA LEU A 146 -35.37 -12.95 -15.29
C LEU A 146 -36.52 -12.40 -14.45
N ASP A 147 -36.21 -11.73 -13.33
CA ASP A 147 -37.21 -11.22 -12.38
C ASP A 147 -38.14 -10.17 -13.01
N VAL A 148 -37.63 -9.36 -13.93
CA VAL A 148 -38.36 -8.24 -14.52
C VAL A 148 -39.04 -8.62 -15.85
N CYS A 149 -38.80 -9.83 -16.38
CA CYS A 149 -39.34 -10.24 -17.67
C CYS A 149 -40.82 -10.65 -17.56
N PRO A 150 -41.78 -9.87 -18.10
CA PRO A 150 -43.21 -10.21 -17.99
C PRO A 150 -43.59 -11.46 -18.78
N ASP A 151 -42.84 -11.75 -19.86
CA ASP A 151 -43.15 -12.84 -20.78
C ASP A 151 -42.42 -14.15 -20.46
N ALA A 152 -41.67 -14.19 -19.35
CA ALA A 152 -40.79 -15.32 -18.98
C ALA A 152 -39.90 -15.78 -20.15
N ALA A 153 -39.44 -14.84 -20.97
CA ALA A 153 -38.69 -15.11 -22.19
C ALA A 153 -37.19 -15.32 -21.96
N LEU A 154 -36.70 -15.18 -20.72
CA LEU A 154 -35.32 -15.40 -20.33
C LEU A 154 -35.23 -16.61 -19.41
N ASN A 155 -34.39 -17.57 -19.77
CA ASN A 155 -34.18 -18.79 -18.99
C ASN A 155 -32.70 -18.96 -18.65
N PHE A 156 -32.41 -19.46 -17.45
CA PHE A 156 -31.09 -19.93 -17.07
C PHE A 156 -31.02 -21.44 -17.30
N GLY A 157 -30.09 -21.89 -18.14
CA GLY A 157 -29.96 -23.32 -18.43
C GLY A 157 -28.80 -23.65 -19.36
N PHE A 158 -28.65 -24.93 -19.65
CA PHE A 158 -27.65 -25.41 -20.59
C PHE A 158 -27.92 -24.82 -21.98
N ILE A 159 -26.86 -24.33 -22.62
CA ILE A 159 -26.94 -23.99 -24.03
C ILE A 159 -27.03 -25.30 -24.81
N LYS A 160 -28.21 -25.58 -25.38
CA LYS A 160 -28.29 -26.55 -26.47
C LYS A 160 -27.44 -25.99 -27.62
N PRO A 161 -26.42 -26.71 -28.12
CA PRO A 161 -25.62 -26.22 -29.23
C PRO A 161 -26.57 -25.97 -30.41
N LYS A 162 -26.77 -24.71 -30.78
CA LYS A 162 -27.50 -24.38 -32.01
C LYS A 162 -26.65 -24.89 -33.17
N ALA A 163 -27.29 -25.70 -34.03
CA ALA A 163 -26.75 -26.11 -35.32
C ALA A 163 -26.16 -24.90 -36.06
N LYS A 164 -24.99 -25.11 -36.68
CA LYS A 164 -24.18 -24.14 -37.41
C LYS A 164 -25.04 -23.08 -38.13
N ILE A 165 -25.13 -21.89 -37.56
CA ILE A 165 -25.58 -20.70 -38.30
C ILE A 165 -24.36 -20.24 -39.10
N LYS A 166 -24.48 -20.24 -40.44
CA LYS A 166 -23.43 -19.76 -41.35
C LYS A 166 -22.98 -18.36 -40.91
N PRO A 167 -21.66 -18.08 -40.89
CA PRO A 167 -21.16 -16.75 -40.58
C PRO A 167 -21.72 -15.79 -41.64
N THR A 168 -22.66 -14.94 -41.25
CA THR A 168 -23.07 -13.83 -42.10
C THR A 168 -22.03 -12.74 -41.87
N GLU A 169 -21.32 -12.38 -42.94
CA GLU A 169 -20.34 -11.30 -42.95
C GLU A 169 -20.93 -10.05 -42.30
N VAL A 170 -20.43 -9.74 -41.10
CA VAL A 170 -20.60 -8.42 -40.51
C VAL A 170 -19.68 -7.51 -41.31
N LYS A 171 -20.24 -6.78 -42.27
CA LYS A 171 -19.54 -5.63 -42.87
C LYS A 171 -19.10 -4.72 -41.72
N PRO A 172 -17.83 -4.30 -41.66
CA PRO A 172 -17.38 -3.41 -40.61
C PRO A 172 -18.19 -2.11 -40.75
N VAL A 173 -18.92 -1.76 -39.70
CA VAL A 173 -19.41 -0.39 -39.54
C VAL A 173 -18.16 0.47 -39.49
N SER A 174 -17.97 1.29 -40.51
CA SER A 174 -16.94 2.31 -40.56
C SER A 174 -17.08 3.17 -39.32
N SER A 175 -16.15 2.99 -38.39
CA SER A 175 -15.87 3.96 -37.34
C SER A 175 -15.51 5.26 -38.04
N GLN A 176 -16.45 6.21 -38.10
CA GLN A 176 -16.10 7.59 -38.36
C GLN A 176 -15.23 8.04 -37.20
N VAL A 177 -13.92 8.00 -37.46
CA VAL A 177 -12.90 8.66 -36.67
C VAL A 177 -13.23 10.15 -36.74
N HIS A 178 -13.91 10.65 -35.71
CA HIS A 178 -13.93 12.09 -35.47
C HIS A 178 -12.49 12.53 -35.24
N LYS A 179 -11.92 13.20 -36.25
CA LYS A 179 -10.71 14.00 -36.11
C LYS A 179 -10.98 15.07 -35.06
N THR A 180 -10.49 14.84 -33.85
CA THR A 180 -10.26 15.90 -32.86
C THR A 180 -8.82 15.76 -32.39
N ASP A 181 -7.93 16.15 -33.30
CA ASP A 181 -6.49 16.22 -33.07
C ASP A 181 -6.06 17.70 -33.21
N ASN A 182 -6.12 18.42 -32.08
CA ASN A 182 -5.25 19.56 -31.78
C ASN A 182 -5.46 20.06 -30.33
N ASP A 183 -6.67 19.93 -29.78
CA ASP A 183 -6.97 20.44 -28.43
C ASP A 183 -6.58 19.46 -27.31
N ARG A 184 -6.59 18.15 -27.57
CA ARG A 184 -6.09 17.13 -26.62
C ARG A 184 -4.57 17.20 -26.43
N ARG A 185 -3.84 17.60 -27.47
CA ARG A 185 -2.39 17.76 -27.46
C ARG A 185 -1.98 19.02 -26.68
N LYS A 186 -2.77 20.10 -26.78
CA LYS A 186 -2.62 21.29 -25.93
C LYS A 186 -2.91 20.98 -24.46
N LEU A 187 -3.97 20.25 -24.14
CA LEU A 187 -4.28 19.90 -22.74
C LEU A 187 -3.17 19.06 -22.06
N LEU A 188 -2.56 18.12 -22.79
CA LEU A 188 -1.44 17.31 -22.30
C LEU A 188 -0.14 18.12 -22.14
N ILE A 189 0.14 19.05 -23.07
CA ILE A 189 1.32 19.93 -23.00
C ILE A 189 1.16 20.99 -21.89
N THR A 190 -0.05 21.55 -21.71
CA THR A 190 -0.35 22.49 -20.63
C THR A 190 -0.37 21.81 -19.25
N GLY A 191 -0.85 20.56 -19.17
CA GLY A 191 -0.77 19.75 -17.95
C GLY A 191 0.67 19.39 -17.57
N ALA A 192 1.51 19.04 -18.55
CA ALA A 192 2.94 18.78 -18.33
C ALA A 192 3.71 20.04 -17.91
N ALA A 193 3.37 21.21 -18.46
CA ALA A 193 3.99 22.49 -18.10
C ALA A 193 3.66 22.92 -16.65
N LEU A 194 2.44 22.66 -16.16
CA LEU A 194 2.03 22.94 -14.78
C LEU A 194 2.75 22.03 -13.76
N MET A 195 3.02 20.78 -14.14
CA MET A 195 3.80 19.83 -13.32
C MET A 195 5.31 20.16 -13.28
N ALA A 196 5.84 20.81 -14.33
CA ALA A 196 7.23 21.27 -14.36
C ALA A 196 7.42 22.57 -13.55
N GLY A 197 6.42 23.46 -13.51
CA GLY A 197 6.47 24.71 -12.76
C GLY A 197 6.52 24.54 -11.24
N SER A 198 5.90 23.48 -10.69
CA SER A 198 5.93 23.22 -9.24
C SER A 198 7.31 22.78 -8.73
N ARG A 199 8.12 22.12 -9.58
CA ARG A 199 9.51 21.74 -9.26
C ARG A 199 10.41 22.96 -9.12
N ILE A 200 10.22 24.01 -9.93
CA ILE A 200 11.03 25.23 -9.88
C ILE A 200 10.69 26.07 -8.63
N TYR A 201 9.43 26.06 -8.18
CA TYR A 201 9.02 26.77 -6.96
C TYR A 201 9.45 26.03 -5.68
N ALA A 202 9.48 24.69 -5.69
CA ALA A 202 9.93 23.87 -4.56
C ALA A 202 11.46 23.91 -4.36
N LEU A 203 12.25 24.09 -5.42
CA LEU A 203 13.71 24.16 -5.33
C LEU A 203 14.23 25.51 -4.76
N LYS A 204 13.38 26.55 -4.65
CA LYS A 204 13.80 27.87 -4.16
C LYS A 204 13.69 28.04 -2.64
N LYS A 205 13.09 27.09 -1.90
CA LYS A 205 12.81 27.25 -0.45
C LYS A 205 13.67 26.42 0.51
N ASN A 206 14.63 25.62 0.04
CA ASN A 206 15.62 25.00 0.93
C ASN A 206 16.87 25.88 1.06
N LYS A 207 16.72 27.07 1.65
CA LYS A 207 17.88 27.70 2.30
C LYS A 207 18.11 26.93 3.59
N LEU A 208 19.12 26.05 3.60
CA LEU A 208 19.60 25.38 4.81
C LEU A 208 19.79 26.41 5.93
N SER A 209 19.31 26.07 7.14
CA SER A 209 19.52 26.90 8.32
C SER A 209 21.02 27.02 8.61
N ALA A 210 21.49 28.18 9.10
CA ALA A 210 22.90 28.41 9.41
C ALA A 210 23.48 27.39 10.41
N THR A 211 22.62 26.77 11.24
CA THR A 211 22.96 25.71 12.20
C THR A 211 23.31 24.36 11.55
N GLN A 212 23.00 24.14 10.27
CA GLN A 212 23.12 22.83 9.60
C GLN A 212 24.28 22.73 8.60
N GLN A 213 25.16 23.73 8.52
CA GLN A 213 26.21 23.78 7.49
C GLN A 213 27.30 22.71 7.64
N ASN A 214 27.48 22.14 8.84
CA ASN A 214 28.51 21.13 9.14
C ASN A 214 27.95 19.70 9.31
N LEU A 215 26.64 19.48 9.11
CA LEU A 215 26.02 18.17 9.27
C LEU A 215 26.16 17.34 7.99
N THR A 216 26.48 16.05 8.17
CA THR A 216 26.57 15.08 7.07
C THR A 216 25.19 14.57 6.72
N LEU A 217 24.83 14.57 5.44
CA LEU A 217 23.55 14.04 4.97
C LEU A 217 23.52 12.51 5.15
N ASN A 218 22.38 11.97 5.60
CA ASN A 218 22.20 10.52 5.69
C ASN A 218 22.10 9.92 4.28
N ASP A 219 23.10 9.13 3.90
CA ASP A 219 23.15 8.46 2.61
C ASP A 219 22.69 7.00 2.75
N ARG A 220 21.68 6.61 1.98
CA ARG A 220 21.09 5.26 2.05
C ARG A 220 21.23 4.58 0.71
N ASP A 221 21.84 3.41 0.70
CA ASP A 221 21.89 2.55 -0.47
C ASP A 221 20.48 2.02 -0.80
N TYR A 222 19.76 1.58 0.23
CA TYR A 222 18.38 1.13 0.13
C TYR A 222 17.54 1.60 1.30
N TYR A 223 16.25 1.82 1.03
CA TYR A 223 15.23 1.96 2.07
C TYR A 223 14.83 0.56 2.55
N PRO A 224 14.89 0.27 3.87
CA PRO A 224 14.60 -1.06 4.40
C PRO A 224 13.19 -1.53 4.01
N ALA A 225 13.13 -2.73 3.45
CA ALA A 225 11.86 -3.39 3.13
C ALA A 225 11.28 -4.08 4.38
N PRO A 226 9.96 -4.34 4.41
CA PRO A 226 9.33 -5.01 5.55
C PRO A 226 9.95 -6.40 5.79
N PRO A 227 10.06 -6.87 7.05
CA PRO A 227 10.56 -8.21 7.34
C PRO A 227 9.73 -9.28 6.63
N GLY A 228 10.39 -10.24 5.99
CA GLY A 228 9.76 -11.25 5.11
C GLY A 228 9.71 -10.88 3.62
N ALA A 229 10.12 -9.67 3.22
CA ALA A 229 10.21 -9.27 1.81
C ALA A 229 11.29 -10.06 1.03
N GLY A 230 12.37 -10.47 1.71
CA GLY A 230 13.50 -11.22 1.17
C GLY A 230 14.49 -10.35 0.39
N SER A 231 14.03 -9.61 -0.61
CA SER A 231 14.84 -8.59 -1.28
C SER A 231 13.97 -7.45 -1.81
N VAL A 232 14.53 -6.25 -1.92
CA VAL A 232 13.84 -5.06 -2.46
C VAL A 232 13.39 -5.34 -3.90
N SER A 233 14.22 -5.98 -4.71
CA SER A 233 13.87 -6.34 -6.09
C SER A 233 12.70 -7.33 -6.17
N ARG A 234 12.72 -8.40 -5.37
CA ARG A 234 11.61 -9.37 -5.30
C ARG A 234 10.33 -8.69 -4.83
N PHE A 235 10.42 -7.92 -3.76
CA PHE A 235 9.30 -7.19 -3.18
C PHE A 235 8.66 -6.26 -4.21
N ASN A 236 9.48 -5.49 -4.93
CA ASN A 236 9.00 -4.55 -5.94
C ASN A 236 8.27 -5.23 -7.10
N ASN A 237 8.61 -6.47 -7.43
CA ASN A 237 7.98 -7.22 -8.52
C ASN A 237 6.65 -7.89 -8.11
N ILE A 238 6.46 -8.22 -6.83
CA ILE A 238 5.30 -9.00 -6.35
C ILE A 238 4.27 -8.11 -5.63
N CYS A 239 4.73 -7.07 -4.92
CA CYS A 239 3.86 -6.21 -4.13
C CYS A 239 2.92 -5.40 -5.04
N THR A 240 1.61 -5.55 -4.86
CA THR A 240 0.60 -4.81 -5.62
C THR A 240 0.25 -3.45 -5.02
N ALA A 241 0.96 -3.02 -3.97
CA ALA A 241 0.68 -1.79 -3.24
C ALA A 241 -0.77 -1.70 -2.71
N CYS A 242 -1.33 -2.81 -2.24
CA CYS A 242 -2.69 -2.88 -1.67
C CYS A 242 -2.85 -2.18 -0.30
N SER A 243 -1.73 -1.84 0.35
CA SER A 243 -1.64 -1.10 1.64
C SER A 243 -2.27 -1.79 2.86
N VAL A 244 -2.70 -3.04 2.76
CA VAL A 244 -3.25 -3.81 3.91
C VAL A 244 -2.23 -3.97 5.03
N CYS A 245 -0.95 -4.22 4.71
CA CYS A 245 0.10 -4.30 5.72
C CYS A 245 0.45 -2.94 6.37
N VAL A 246 0.20 -1.82 5.67
CA VAL A 246 0.37 -0.46 6.23
C VAL A 246 -0.67 -0.22 7.32
N SER A 247 -1.93 -0.56 7.03
CA SER A 247 -3.06 -0.52 7.98
C SER A 247 -2.83 -1.46 9.17
N ALA A 248 -2.37 -2.70 8.91
CA ALA A 248 -2.15 -3.69 9.96
C ALA A 248 -0.94 -3.40 10.89
N CYS A 249 -0.08 -2.44 10.54
CA CYS A 249 1.14 -2.14 11.28
C CYS A 249 0.82 -1.31 12.54
N PRO A 250 1.00 -1.85 13.76
CA PRO A 250 0.62 -1.13 14.99
C PRO A 250 1.50 0.09 15.27
N THR A 251 2.76 0.09 14.81
CA THR A 251 3.65 1.25 14.94
C THR A 251 3.49 2.23 13.79
N HIS A 252 2.80 1.85 12.71
CA HIS A 252 2.70 2.60 11.46
C HIS A 252 4.06 3.00 10.87
N VAL A 253 5.12 2.23 11.12
CA VAL A 253 6.43 2.44 10.48
C VAL A 253 6.38 2.20 8.96
N LEU A 254 5.43 1.38 8.49
CA LEU A 254 5.24 1.12 7.07
C LEU A 254 4.54 2.29 6.41
N GLN A 255 5.22 2.98 5.51
CA GLN A 255 4.66 4.11 4.74
C GLN A 255 4.69 3.82 3.24
N PRO A 256 3.74 4.37 2.45
CA PRO A 256 3.76 4.21 1.00
C PRO A 256 4.93 4.97 0.37
N ALA A 257 5.76 4.28 -0.39
CA ALA A 257 6.86 4.87 -1.14
C ALA A 257 6.34 5.79 -2.25
N ILE A 258 6.96 6.96 -2.40
CA ILE A 258 6.72 7.88 -3.52
C ILE A 258 7.88 7.78 -4.50
N THR A 259 9.12 7.85 -3.99
CA THR A 259 10.35 7.83 -4.80
C THR A 259 11.37 6.80 -4.31
N GLN A 260 11.19 6.24 -3.12
CA GLN A 260 12.15 5.38 -2.41
C GLN A 260 12.48 4.09 -3.18
N TYR A 261 11.49 3.47 -3.83
CA TYR A 261 11.66 2.26 -4.64
C TYR A 261 11.58 2.54 -6.16
N GLY A 262 11.85 3.79 -6.55
CA GLY A 262 11.69 4.24 -7.93
C GLY A 262 10.23 4.18 -8.41
N LEU A 263 10.02 4.35 -9.71
CA LEU A 263 8.67 4.39 -10.30
C LEU A 263 7.94 3.03 -10.17
N SER A 264 8.68 1.92 -10.25
CA SER A 264 8.13 0.57 -10.12
C SER A 264 7.57 0.30 -8.73
N GLY A 265 8.15 0.91 -7.69
CA GLY A 265 7.70 0.72 -6.32
C GLY A 265 6.78 1.82 -5.79
N PHE A 266 6.12 2.57 -6.69
CA PHE A 266 5.17 3.60 -6.29
C PHE A 266 4.03 3.03 -5.45
N MET A 267 3.80 3.63 -4.28
CA MET A 267 2.89 3.22 -3.21
C MET A 267 3.17 1.86 -2.55
N GLN A 268 4.27 1.19 -2.89
CA GLN A 268 4.68 0.00 -2.14
C GLN A 268 5.20 0.41 -0.76
N PRO A 269 4.92 -0.38 0.30
CA PRO A 269 5.28 0.02 1.65
C PRO A 269 6.77 -0.18 1.90
N PHE A 270 7.40 0.84 2.48
CA PHE A 270 8.78 0.81 2.97
C PHE A 270 8.80 1.17 4.45
N MET A 271 9.89 0.84 5.14
CA MET A 271 10.07 1.21 6.55
C MET A 271 10.54 2.67 6.65
N ASP A 272 9.68 3.53 7.20
CA ASP A 272 9.96 4.94 7.42
C ASP A 272 10.27 5.22 8.90
N TYR A 273 11.55 5.37 9.19
CA TYR A 273 12.08 5.63 10.53
C TYR A 273 11.96 7.09 11.00
N GLU A 274 11.45 7.98 10.16
CA GLU A 274 11.01 9.31 10.59
C GLU A 274 9.67 9.23 11.33
N THR A 275 8.79 8.34 10.87
CA THR A 275 7.45 8.16 11.43
C THR A 275 7.45 7.32 12.70
N ASN A 276 8.07 6.14 12.65
CA ASN A 276 8.17 5.22 13.81
C ASN A 276 9.20 4.11 13.52
N TYR A 277 9.33 3.10 14.37
CA TYR A 277 10.25 1.96 14.17
C TYR A 277 9.53 0.61 14.06
N CYS A 278 10.27 -0.42 13.63
CA CYS A 278 9.81 -1.81 13.63
C CYS A 278 9.84 -2.36 15.06
N ASN A 279 8.67 -2.66 15.63
CA ASN A 279 8.63 -3.35 16.92
C ASN A 279 9.26 -4.75 16.79
N PHE A 280 10.19 -5.12 17.67
CA PHE A 280 10.96 -6.38 17.66
C PHE A 280 10.06 -7.62 17.67
N ASP A 281 9.00 -7.62 18.49
CA ASP A 281 8.14 -8.80 18.73
C ASP A 281 6.83 -8.83 17.90
N CYS A 282 6.80 -8.11 16.77
CA CYS A 282 5.59 -8.01 15.93
C CYS A 282 5.80 -8.52 14.50
N HIS A 283 4.97 -9.45 14.02
CA HIS A 283 4.99 -9.94 12.63
C HIS A 283 3.66 -9.78 11.86
N LYS A 284 2.75 -8.92 12.34
CA LYS A 284 1.41 -8.71 11.72
C LYS A 284 1.44 -8.38 10.23
N CYS A 285 2.48 -7.68 9.75
CA CYS A 285 2.62 -7.37 8.34
C CYS A 285 2.79 -8.62 7.45
N ALA A 286 3.43 -9.67 7.97
CA ALA A 286 3.59 -10.96 7.30
C ALA A 286 2.29 -11.75 7.28
N GLU A 287 1.48 -11.67 8.35
CA GLU A 287 0.15 -12.30 8.42
C GLU A 287 -0.85 -11.62 7.49
N ALA A 288 -0.75 -10.29 7.34
CA ALA A 288 -1.69 -9.48 6.58
C ALA A 288 -1.47 -9.52 5.06
N CYS A 289 -0.34 -10.04 4.56
CA CYS A 289 0.02 -9.94 3.15
C CYS A 289 -0.68 -11.02 2.30
N PRO A 290 -1.63 -10.66 1.40
CA PRO A 290 -2.35 -11.67 0.62
C PRO A 290 -1.57 -12.16 -0.60
N THR A 291 -0.60 -11.38 -1.09
CA THR A 291 0.15 -11.68 -2.33
C THR A 291 1.40 -12.51 -2.10
N GLY A 292 1.80 -12.73 -0.84
CA GLY A 292 3.10 -13.32 -0.51
C GLY A 292 4.30 -12.42 -0.86
N ALA A 293 4.07 -11.13 -1.09
CA ALA A 293 5.16 -10.15 -1.24
C ALA A 293 5.99 -10.10 0.05
N ILE A 294 5.30 -10.11 1.20
CA ILE A 294 5.87 -10.38 2.52
C ILE A 294 5.57 -11.85 2.81
N LEU A 295 6.60 -12.65 3.00
CA LEU A 295 6.46 -14.06 3.35
C LEU A 295 6.03 -14.22 4.82
N PRO A 296 5.19 -15.21 5.15
CA PRO A 296 4.93 -15.59 6.53
C PRO A 296 6.26 -15.84 7.25
N LEU A 297 6.46 -15.17 8.38
CA LEU A 297 7.73 -15.18 9.10
C LEU A 297 7.46 -15.36 10.60
N PRO A 298 7.92 -16.45 11.23
CA PRO A 298 7.87 -16.62 12.68
C PRO A 298 8.62 -15.51 13.41
N ILE A 299 8.25 -15.22 14.66
CA ILE A 299 8.87 -14.15 15.45
C ILE A 299 10.37 -14.40 15.64
N GLU A 300 10.77 -15.64 15.92
CA GLU A 300 12.19 -16.01 16.12
C GLU A 300 13.04 -15.74 14.87
N GLU A 301 12.53 -16.08 13.68
CA GLU A 301 13.23 -15.80 12.41
C GLU A 301 13.26 -14.31 12.12
N LYS A 302 12.18 -13.60 12.43
CA LYS A 302 12.09 -12.16 12.26
C LYS A 302 13.09 -11.41 13.15
N GLN A 303 13.28 -11.85 14.38
CA GLN A 303 14.26 -11.28 15.32
C GLN A 303 15.72 -11.45 14.85
N LEU A 304 15.98 -12.33 13.88
CA LEU A 304 17.30 -12.53 13.26
C LEU A 304 17.37 -12.02 11.82
N THR A 305 16.26 -11.59 11.23
CA THR A 305 16.24 -11.10 9.85
C THR A 305 16.82 -9.69 9.81
N GLN A 306 17.99 -9.54 9.20
CA GLN A 306 18.65 -8.25 9.03
C GLN A 306 18.13 -7.53 7.79
N LEU A 307 17.32 -6.49 8.02
CA LEU A 307 16.74 -5.63 6.98
C LEU A 307 17.74 -4.57 6.47
N GLY A 308 18.71 -4.26 7.32
CA GLY A 308 19.72 -3.23 7.16
C GLY A 308 20.58 -3.15 8.40
N VAL A 309 21.54 -2.23 8.41
CA VAL A 309 22.45 -1.99 9.53
C VAL A 309 22.39 -0.54 9.97
N ALA A 310 22.50 -0.29 11.27
CA ALA A 310 22.62 1.06 11.78
C ALA A 310 24.02 1.62 11.47
N VAL A 311 24.07 2.87 11.02
CA VAL A 311 25.27 3.62 10.70
C VAL A 311 25.29 4.85 11.60
N PHE A 312 26.38 5.01 12.34
CA PHE A 312 26.59 6.15 13.24
C PHE A 312 27.46 7.22 12.58
N LEU A 313 26.97 8.46 12.57
CA LEU A 313 27.64 9.66 12.08
C LEU A 313 27.98 10.54 13.28
N LYS A 314 29.23 10.44 13.73
CA LYS A 314 29.74 11.21 14.88
C LYS A 314 29.55 12.71 14.75
N GLU A 315 29.77 13.26 13.55
CA GLU A 315 29.68 14.70 13.28
C GLU A 315 28.26 15.27 13.48
N ASN A 316 27.25 14.40 13.43
CA ASN A 316 25.86 14.80 13.61
C ASN A 316 25.38 14.62 15.06
N CYS A 317 26.13 13.93 15.92
CA CYS A 317 25.69 13.56 17.26
C CYS A 317 25.69 14.75 18.22
N ILE A 318 24.59 14.96 18.97
CA ILE A 318 24.49 16.05 19.95
C ILE A 318 25.52 15.94 21.09
N VAL A 319 25.98 14.73 21.40
CA VAL A 319 27.09 14.51 22.34
C VAL A 319 28.37 15.15 21.80
N HIS A 320 28.58 15.08 20.49
CA HIS A 320 29.74 15.66 19.82
C HIS A 320 29.59 17.16 19.56
N THR A 321 28.43 17.59 19.04
CA THR A 321 28.20 18.98 18.63
C THR A 321 27.93 19.90 19.82
N ASP A 322 27.14 19.45 20.79
CA ASP A 322 26.59 20.29 21.86
C ASP A 322 27.18 19.91 23.23
N GLY A 323 27.91 18.79 23.34
CA GLY A 323 28.54 18.34 24.58
C GLY A 323 27.54 17.87 25.65
N THR A 324 26.36 17.42 25.23
CA THR A 324 25.29 16.93 26.12
C THR A 324 25.33 15.41 26.26
N ASP A 325 24.96 14.89 27.43
CA ASP A 325 24.84 13.44 27.65
C ASP A 325 23.56 12.89 27.02
N CYS A 326 23.68 11.91 26.13
CA CYS A 326 22.57 11.31 25.39
C CYS A 326 22.84 9.84 25.04
N GLY A 327 22.00 8.94 25.55
CA GLY A 327 22.05 7.49 25.29
C GLY A 327 20.84 6.94 24.54
N ALA A 328 19.95 7.80 24.00
CA ALA A 328 18.63 7.40 23.51
C ALA A 328 18.64 6.23 22.51
N CYS A 329 19.66 6.19 21.64
CA CYS A 329 19.81 5.16 20.62
C CYS A 329 20.15 3.77 21.19
N SER A 330 20.94 3.69 22.27
CA SER A 330 21.32 2.44 22.94
C SER A 330 20.18 1.93 23.82
N GLU A 331 19.51 2.82 24.55
CA GLU A 331 18.38 2.46 25.43
C GLU A 331 17.22 1.83 24.67
N HIS A 332 16.94 2.31 23.45
CA HIS A 332 15.86 1.80 22.61
C HIS A 332 16.27 0.59 21.76
N CYS A 333 17.55 0.20 21.74
CA CYS A 333 18.03 -0.89 20.90
C CYS A 333 17.64 -2.26 21.50
N PRO A 334 16.72 -3.02 20.86
CA PRO A 334 16.26 -4.30 21.42
C PRO A 334 17.31 -5.41 21.32
N THR A 335 18.19 -5.35 20.32
CA THR A 335 19.25 -6.37 20.12
C THR A 335 20.54 -6.03 20.84
N LYS A 336 20.62 -4.86 21.50
CA LYS A 336 21.88 -4.31 22.05
C LYS A 336 23.00 -4.22 21.02
N ALA A 337 22.64 -3.95 19.77
CA ALA A 337 23.59 -3.65 18.68
C ALA A 337 24.21 -2.24 18.79
N VAL A 338 23.72 -1.40 19.70
CA VAL A 338 24.21 -0.05 19.91
C VAL A 338 24.61 0.07 21.38
N ASP A 339 25.90 0.18 21.63
CA ASP A 339 26.47 0.28 22.97
C ASP A 339 27.10 1.65 23.19
N MET A 340 26.98 2.18 24.40
CA MET A 340 27.54 3.48 24.77
C MET A 340 28.97 3.29 25.27
N VAL A 341 29.96 3.82 24.55
CA VAL A 341 31.39 3.71 24.92
C VAL A 341 31.94 5.04 25.44
N PRO A 342 32.95 5.01 26.33
CA PRO A 342 33.58 6.21 26.86
C PRO A 342 34.05 7.18 25.78
N TYR A 343 33.69 8.45 25.95
CA TYR A 343 34.03 9.56 25.09
C TYR A 343 34.58 10.75 25.93
N LYS A 344 34.96 11.83 25.25
CA LYS A 344 35.61 13.01 25.85
C LYS A 344 34.82 13.55 27.04
N ASN A 345 35.55 14.10 28.02
CA ASN A 345 34.98 14.79 29.20
C ASN A 345 33.99 13.94 30.02
N GLY A 346 34.17 12.61 30.02
CA GLY A 346 33.29 11.69 30.75
C GLY A 346 31.93 11.44 30.10
N LEU A 347 31.69 11.97 28.90
CA LEU A 347 30.51 11.65 28.10
C LEU A 347 30.65 10.26 27.48
N LEU A 348 29.53 9.69 27.03
CA LEU A 348 29.52 8.43 26.28
C LEU A 348 29.02 8.68 24.85
N ILE A 349 29.52 7.90 23.88
CA ILE A 349 29.08 7.99 22.48
C ILE A 349 28.68 6.59 21.98
N PRO A 350 27.68 6.45 21.10
CA PRO A 350 27.31 5.13 20.60
C PRO A 350 28.36 4.53 19.67
N GLU A 351 28.61 3.25 19.85
CA GLU A 351 29.29 2.36 18.91
C GLU A 351 28.28 1.30 18.44
N VAL A 352 28.34 0.93 17.16
CA VAL A 352 27.35 0.04 16.54
C VAL A 352 28.00 -1.26 16.12
N ASP A 353 27.55 -2.37 16.69
CA ASP A 353 27.85 -3.71 16.20
C ASP A 353 26.86 -4.10 15.10
N GLN A 354 27.33 -4.06 13.85
CA GLN A 354 26.52 -4.38 12.69
C GLN A 354 26.19 -5.88 12.58
N SER A 355 26.93 -6.77 13.25
CA SER A 355 26.70 -8.22 13.15
C SER A 355 25.38 -8.66 13.80
N ILE A 356 24.99 -8.00 14.89
CA ILE A 356 23.76 -8.27 15.67
C ILE A 356 22.65 -7.24 15.40
N CYS A 357 22.93 -6.22 14.58
CA CYS A 357 21.92 -5.23 14.18
C CYS A 357 20.94 -5.86 13.19
N ILE A 358 19.63 -5.71 13.41
CA ILE A 358 18.61 -6.16 12.44
C ILE A 358 18.05 -5.03 11.57
N GLY A 359 18.45 -3.79 11.82
CA GLY A 359 17.98 -2.62 11.08
C GLY A 359 16.51 -2.27 11.35
N CYS A 360 16.02 -2.42 12.60
CA CYS A 360 14.63 -2.15 12.98
C CYS A 360 14.27 -0.66 13.10
N GLY A 361 15.26 0.24 13.13
CA GLY A 361 15.08 1.69 13.25
C GLY A 361 14.79 2.20 14.66
N ALA A 362 14.79 1.34 15.68
CA ALA A 362 14.52 1.74 17.07
C ALA A 362 15.57 2.72 17.63
N CYS A 363 16.78 2.72 17.08
CA CYS A 363 17.83 3.69 17.42
C CYS A 363 17.71 5.01 16.64
N GLU A 364 17.16 4.98 15.42
CA GLU A 364 17.04 6.13 14.52
C GLU A 364 15.87 7.05 14.92
N TYR A 365 14.71 6.45 15.20
CA TYR A 365 13.48 7.17 15.53
C TYR A 365 13.61 8.15 16.73
N PRO A 366 14.16 7.75 17.89
CA PRO A 366 14.29 8.62 19.06
C PRO A 366 15.46 9.62 18.96
N CYS A 367 16.25 9.60 17.88
CA CYS A 367 17.37 10.53 17.73
C CYS A 367 16.86 11.98 17.78
N PRO A 368 17.45 12.87 18.59
CA PRO A 368 16.96 14.25 18.72
C PRO A 368 17.33 15.12 17.50
N VAL A 369 18.36 14.74 16.75
CA VAL A 369 18.82 15.45 15.54
C VAL A 369 17.81 15.24 14.43
N LEU A 370 17.31 16.29 13.78
CA LEU A 370 16.20 16.17 12.82
C LEU A 370 16.61 15.48 11.50
N PRO A 371 15.69 14.76 10.82
CA PRO A 371 15.92 14.27 9.46
C PRO A 371 16.16 15.44 8.48
N PRO A 372 16.98 15.26 7.42
CA PRO A 372 17.68 14.05 7.00
C PRO A 372 19.11 13.92 7.57
N TYR A 373 19.38 14.50 8.75
CA TYR A 373 20.72 14.57 9.35
C TYR A 373 20.84 13.76 10.65
N ARG A 374 20.02 12.70 10.83
CA ARG A 374 20.04 11.89 12.07
C ARG A 374 21.48 11.42 12.36
N ALA A 375 21.90 11.50 13.62
CA ALA A 375 23.23 11.04 14.03
C ALA A 375 23.42 9.54 13.91
N ILE A 376 22.34 8.77 14.00
CA ILE A 376 22.31 7.34 13.73
C ILE A 376 21.14 7.07 12.80
N TYR A 377 21.37 6.30 11.75
CA TYR A 377 20.33 5.93 10.79
C TYR A 377 20.54 4.52 10.26
N VAL A 378 19.49 3.89 9.74
CA VAL A 378 19.57 2.52 9.21
C VAL A 378 19.81 2.54 7.70
N ASN A 379 20.95 2.03 7.26
CA ASN A 379 21.17 1.75 5.85
C ASN A 379 20.57 0.38 5.50
N GLY A 380 19.57 0.34 4.62
CA GLY A 380 18.88 -0.89 4.23
C GLY A 380 19.74 -1.77 3.33
N HIS A 381 19.51 -3.08 3.38
CA HIS A 381 20.08 -4.01 2.41
C HIS A 381 19.15 -4.22 1.22
N GLY A 382 19.73 -4.32 0.02
CA GLY A 382 18.97 -4.72 -1.18
C GLY A 382 18.42 -6.15 -1.07
N GLN A 383 19.09 -7.02 -0.35
CA GLN A 383 18.66 -8.38 0.01
C GLN A 383 18.81 -8.57 1.51
N HIS A 384 17.77 -9.11 2.16
CA HIS A 384 17.80 -9.38 3.59
C HIS A 384 18.86 -10.41 3.91
N GLN A 385 19.54 -10.20 5.04
CA GLN A 385 20.57 -11.09 5.56
C GLN A 385 20.11 -11.67 6.90
N LEU A 386 20.96 -12.49 7.51
CA LEU A 386 20.74 -13.00 8.85
C LEU A 386 21.75 -12.35 9.79
N ALA A 387 21.25 -11.75 10.86
CA ALA A 387 22.06 -11.23 11.95
C ALA A 387 22.53 -12.38 12.85
N GLU A 388 23.66 -12.16 13.51
CA GLU A 388 24.12 -13.02 14.60
C GLU A 388 23.20 -12.88 15.82
N LYS A 389 23.14 -13.94 16.64
CA LYS A 389 22.39 -13.87 17.90
C LYS A 389 23.14 -12.94 18.87
N PRO A 390 22.44 -12.03 19.57
CA PRO A 390 23.06 -11.24 20.63
C PRO A 390 23.73 -12.16 21.65
N LYS A 391 24.96 -11.85 22.04
CA LYS A 391 25.65 -12.59 23.10
C LYS A 391 24.91 -12.33 24.40
N GLN A 392 24.23 -13.35 24.93
CA GLN A 392 23.68 -13.28 26.27
C GLN A 392 24.83 -13.32 27.25
N GLU A 393 25.27 -12.17 27.75
CA GLU A 393 26.00 -12.16 29.02
C GLU A 393 25.05 -12.74 30.06
N LYS A 394 25.44 -13.85 30.67
CA LYS A 394 24.73 -14.36 31.83
C LYS A 394 24.80 -13.25 32.86
N ASN A 395 23.68 -12.55 33.08
CA ASN A 395 23.54 -11.72 34.26
C ASN A 395 23.83 -12.63 35.46
N GLU A 396 25.01 -12.49 36.06
CA GLU A 396 25.25 -13.00 37.40
C GLU A 396 24.12 -12.43 38.23
N GLY A 397 23.29 -13.33 38.78
CA GLY A 397 22.05 -12.96 39.43
C GLY A 397 22.33 -11.88 40.45
N VAL A 398 21.82 -10.67 40.19
CA VAL A 398 21.76 -9.64 41.22
C VAL A 398 20.85 -10.23 42.29
N SER A 399 21.44 -10.68 43.40
CA SER A 399 20.70 -11.15 44.56
C SER A 399 19.91 -9.98 45.10
N PHE A 400 18.58 -10.03 44.95
CA PHE A 400 17.64 -9.07 45.52
C PHE A 400 17.53 -9.27 47.04
N GLU A 401 18.63 -9.18 47.78
CA GLU A 401 18.67 -9.27 49.25
C GLU A 401 18.77 -7.90 49.94
N GLU A 402 18.68 -6.78 49.22
CA GLU A 402 18.55 -5.47 49.85
C GLU A 402 17.16 -4.89 49.58
N ASP A 403 16.41 -4.75 50.67
CA ASP A 403 15.06 -4.22 50.79
C ASP A 403 14.83 -2.99 49.90
N PHE A 404 13.86 -3.10 48.99
CA PHE A 404 13.27 -1.93 48.35
C PHE A 404 12.58 -1.08 49.44
N PRO A 405 13.02 0.17 49.71
CA PRO A 405 12.46 0.97 50.77
C PRO A 405 11.20 1.67 50.26
N PHE A 406 10.05 0.99 50.36
CA PHE A 406 8.73 1.60 50.22
C PHE A 406 7.81 1.17 51.35
#